data_AF-A0A7C2F4E0-F1
#
_entry.id   AF-A0A7C2F4E0-F1
#
_cell.length_a   1.000
_cell.length_b   1.000
_cell.length_c   1.000
_cell.angle_alpha   90.00
_cell.angle_beta   90.00
_cell.angle_gamma   90.00
#
_symmetry.space_group_name_H-M   'P 1'
#
loop_
_entity.id
_entity.type
_entity.pdbx_description
1 polymer ?
#
loop_
_entity_poly.entity_id
_entity_poly.type
_entity_poly.pdbx_seq_one_letter_code
_entity_poly.pdbx_strand_id
1 'polypeptide(L)'
;MIKRSTLPRLGLLVLLFCLLGCQADGGGTETEVLLRYSPRVGGTYVYSADLVGYTKITGEMTVLSEKEGWYHVGFSGPLFGERYDVTMDISDRHNTDHPGYISLNFPDYPVGIGDEWTGEVPWYFEHYFVLDETPMTVPASYRLADIKQGTEGRYAVIEKTVDVDVVVDNLPFHVGQLGVRWDGEGRITELHEGYDASGKLMVGDVVVGINGQDASTAPARNALAEEHIQHPKGDRIVSLTVVRDGRELTVDVEKSIDLLALVSVGNMRGLTRVEWDIDRGFLLSAEVSVSEDIRFSSPTGGVFPIVDSYGGYSKFGYLEGLTVYQDSYGGGGVAWKLNLEE
;
A
#
# COMPACT_ATOMS: atom_id res chain seq x y z
N MET A 1 -55.62 -19.29 -76.37
CA MET A 1 -54.35 -19.23 -77.12
C MET A 1 -53.60 -17.97 -76.67
N ILE A 2 -52.83 -18.07 -75.60
CA ILE A 2 -52.24 -16.92 -74.90
C ILE A 2 -50.73 -17.01 -75.05
N LYS A 3 -50.14 -16.07 -75.79
CA LYS A 3 -48.70 -16.00 -76.04
C LYS A 3 -48.01 -15.21 -74.93
N ARG A 4 -46.92 -15.82 -74.46
CA ARG A 4 -46.03 -15.46 -73.36
C ARG A 4 -45.44 -14.05 -73.52
N SER A 5 -45.50 -13.26 -72.46
CA SER A 5 -44.66 -12.08 -72.25
C SER A 5 -43.34 -12.49 -71.59
N THR A 6 -42.24 -12.03 -72.17
CA THR A 6 -40.90 -12.06 -71.60
C THR A 6 -40.75 -10.94 -70.59
N LEU A 7 -40.66 -11.30 -69.31
CA LEU A 7 -40.22 -10.38 -68.25
C LEU A 7 -38.70 -10.11 -68.37
N PRO A 8 -38.24 -8.87 -68.12
CA PRO A 8 -36.82 -8.58 -67.98
C PRO A 8 -36.29 -9.16 -66.66
N ARG A 9 -35.26 -10.00 -66.79
CA ARG A 9 -34.40 -10.49 -65.71
C ARG A 9 -33.54 -9.32 -65.20
N LEU A 10 -34.04 -8.52 -64.27
CA LEU A 10 -33.21 -7.65 -63.42
C LEU A 10 -34.05 -7.22 -62.20
N GLY A 11 -34.16 -8.10 -61.20
CA GLY A 11 -35.01 -7.81 -60.04
C GLY A 11 -35.33 -9.03 -59.18
N LEU A 12 -34.34 -9.89 -58.94
CA LEU A 12 -34.44 -10.95 -57.92
C LEU A 12 -33.05 -11.44 -57.50
N LEU A 13 -32.11 -10.52 -57.27
CA LEU A 13 -30.78 -10.83 -56.73
C LEU A 13 -30.26 -9.78 -55.73
N VAL A 14 -31.18 -9.13 -55.00
CA VAL A 14 -30.86 -8.20 -53.88
C VAL A 14 -31.57 -8.62 -52.58
N LEU A 15 -32.35 -9.70 -52.59
CA LEU A 15 -33.09 -10.20 -51.42
C LEU A 15 -32.60 -11.56 -50.90
N LEU A 16 -31.35 -11.93 -51.24
CA LEU A 16 -30.65 -13.09 -50.66
C LEU A 16 -29.31 -12.72 -49.98
N PHE A 17 -28.97 -11.43 -49.90
CA PHE A 17 -27.78 -10.92 -49.19
C PHE A 17 -28.11 -10.24 -47.85
N CYS A 18 -29.39 -10.16 -47.47
CA CYS A 18 -29.82 -9.57 -46.19
C CYS A 18 -30.27 -10.60 -45.13
N LEU A 19 -30.07 -11.91 -45.38
CA LEU A 19 -30.44 -12.98 -44.42
C LEU A 19 -29.34 -14.03 -44.18
N LEU A 20 -28.10 -13.76 -44.64
CA LEU A 20 -26.90 -14.57 -44.36
C LEU A 20 -25.72 -13.72 -43.85
N GLY A 21 -26.00 -12.57 -43.25
CA GLY A 21 -25.00 -11.66 -42.66
C GLY A 21 -25.03 -11.58 -41.13
N CYS A 22 -25.77 -12.47 -40.46
CA CYS A 22 -25.72 -12.67 -39.02
C CYS A 22 -25.42 -14.14 -38.72
N GLN A 23 -24.32 -14.65 -39.27
CA GLN A 23 -23.56 -15.63 -38.50
C GLN A 23 -22.66 -14.79 -37.60
N ALA A 24 -23.07 -14.68 -36.34
CA ALA A 24 -22.10 -14.49 -35.27
C ALA A 24 -21.10 -15.65 -35.41
N ASP A 25 -19.89 -15.34 -35.86
CA ASP A 25 -18.74 -16.19 -35.65
C ASP A 25 -18.48 -16.21 -34.13
N GLY A 26 -19.30 -16.99 -33.43
CA GLY A 26 -18.88 -17.62 -32.18
C GLY A 26 -17.91 -18.73 -32.55
N GLY A 27 -16.67 -18.64 -32.05
CA GLY A 27 -15.71 -19.75 -32.14
C GLY A 27 -14.25 -19.37 -32.30
N GLY A 28 -13.90 -18.08 -32.38
CA GLY A 28 -12.53 -17.65 -32.09
C GLY A 28 -12.36 -17.60 -30.59
N THR A 29 -11.97 -18.72 -29.97
CA THR A 29 -11.31 -18.67 -28.67
C THR A 29 -10.06 -17.81 -28.86
N GLU A 30 -10.14 -16.52 -28.53
CA GLU A 30 -8.94 -15.80 -28.09
C GLU A 30 -8.55 -16.44 -26.77
N THR A 31 -7.98 -17.64 -26.88
CA THR A 31 -7.61 -18.49 -25.75
C THR A 31 -6.42 -17.89 -25.01
N GLU A 32 -5.70 -16.98 -25.65
CA GLU A 32 -4.48 -16.35 -25.16
C GLU A 32 -4.53 -14.84 -25.37
N VAL A 33 -4.04 -14.09 -24.39
CA VAL A 33 -3.92 -12.63 -24.41
C VAL A 33 -2.53 -12.20 -23.98
N LEU A 34 -1.98 -11.19 -24.66
CA LEU A 34 -0.73 -10.57 -24.21
C LEU A 34 -1.07 -9.48 -23.18
N LEU A 35 -0.78 -9.75 -21.91
CA LEU A 35 -1.02 -8.80 -20.82
C LEU A 35 0.09 -7.74 -20.79
N ARG A 36 -0.26 -6.47 -20.96
CA ARG A 36 0.68 -5.34 -20.85
C ARG A 36 0.02 -4.13 -20.21
N TYR A 37 0.79 -3.42 -19.39
CA TYR A 37 0.48 -2.08 -18.98
C TYR A 37 0.77 -1.13 -20.14
N SER A 38 -0.27 -0.54 -20.70
CA SER A 38 -0.17 0.33 -21.87
C SER A 38 -1.24 1.43 -21.85
N PRO A 39 -1.40 2.15 -20.72
CA PRO A 39 -2.41 3.19 -20.64
C PRO A 39 -2.01 4.38 -21.51
N ARG A 40 -2.97 5.26 -21.79
CA ARG A 40 -2.71 6.45 -22.60
C ARG A 40 -2.09 7.54 -21.74
N VAL A 41 -0.94 8.09 -22.17
CA VAL A 41 -0.34 9.29 -21.57
C VAL A 41 -1.34 10.45 -21.56
N GLY A 42 -1.48 11.12 -20.41
CA GLY A 42 -2.47 12.15 -20.15
C GLY A 42 -3.89 11.61 -19.84
N GLY A 43 -4.07 10.28 -19.83
CA GLY A 43 -5.31 9.65 -19.41
C GLY A 43 -5.44 9.60 -17.90
N THR A 44 -6.68 9.75 -17.41
CA THR A 44 -7.06 9.56 -16.01
C THR A 44 -8.04 8.40 -15.92
N TYR A 45 -7.79 7.49 -14.99
CA TYR A 45 -8.51 6.24 -14.83
C TYR A 45 -8.95 6.10 -13.37
N VAL A 46 -10.17 5.60 -13.16
CA VAL A 46 -10.65 5.29 -11.82
C VAL A 46 -10.23 3.88 -11.47
N TYR A 47 -9.64 3.70 -10.29
CA TYR A 47 -9.31 2.38 -9.74
C TYR A 47 -9.96 2.21 -8.37
N SER A 48 -10.11 0.95 -7.96
CA SER A 48 -10.54 0.64 -6.60
C SER A 48 -9.77 -0.51 -5.98
N ALA A 49 -9.48 -0.40 -4.69
CA ALA A 49 -8.92 -1.48 -3.90
C ALA A 49 -9.92 -1.82 -2.80
N ASP A 50 -10.31 -3.09 -2.72
CA ASP A 50 -11.19 -3.62 -1.68
C ASP A 50 -10.37 -4.46 -0.71
N LEU A 51 -10.29 -3.99 0.53
CA LEU A 51 -9.72 -4.75 1.64
C LEU A 51 -10.89 -5.47 2.32
N VAL A 52 -11.10 -6.73 1.95
CA VAL A 52 -12.28 -7.51 2.32
C VAL A 52 -12.47 -7.49 3.84
N GLY A 53 -13.60 -6.93 4.30
CA GLY A 53 -13.93 -6.83 5.73
C GLY A 53 -13.60 -5.48 6.39
N TYR A 54 -12.92 -4.57 5.69
CA TYR A 54 -12.44 -3.31 6.29
C TYR A 54 -12.94 -2.07 5.53
N THR A 55 -12.39 -1.82 4.34
CA THR A 55 -12.67 -0.59 3.61
C THR A 55 -12.44 -0.76 2.12
N LYS A 56 -13.19 0.02 1.34
CA LYS A 56 -12.99 0.18 -0.09
C LYS A 56 -12.36 1.53 -0.36
N ILE A 57 -11.18 1.52 -0.96
CA ILE A 57 -10.46 2.72 -1.38
C ILE A 57 -10.75 2.93 -2.86
N THR A 58 -11.07 4.15 -3.24
CA THR A 58 -11.26 4.55 -4.63
C THR A 58 -10.39 5.75 -4.92
N GLY A 59 -9.71 5.75 -6.05
CA GLY A 59 -8.85 6.85 -6.46
C GLY A 59 -8.79 7.04 -7.97
N GLU A 60 -8.07 8.06 -8.35
CA GLU A 60 -7.74 8.40 -9.72
C GLU A 60 -6.27 8.11 -9.97
N MET A 61 -5.97 7.43 -11.07
CA MET A 61 -4.64 7.22 -11.60
C MET A 61 -4.49 8.07 -12.87
N THR A 62 -3.52 8.98 -12.90
CA THR A 62 -3.21 9.81 -14.06
C THR A 62 -1.84 9.42 -14.62
N VAL A 63 -1.77 9.14 -15.91
CA VAL A 63 -0.51 8.82 -16.59
C VAL A 63 0.18 10.12 -17.01
N LEU A 64 1.29 10.45 -16.35
CA LEU A 64 1.96 11.73 -16.48
C LEU A 64 2.95 11.73 -17.65
N SER A 65 3.73 10.65 -17.80
CA SER A 65 4.69 10.50 -18.90
C SER A 65 5.03 9.03 -19.15
N GLU A 66 5.71 8.77 -20.26
CA GLU A 66 6.26 7.47 -20.62
C GLU A 66 7.72 7.66 -21.06
N LYS A 67 8.59 6.78 -20.57
CA LYS A 67 10.01 6.73 -20.97
C LYS A 67 10.50 5.29 -20.94
N GLU A 68 11.03 4.82 -22.07
CA GLU A 68 11.73 3.52 -22.16
C GLU A 68 10.91 2.32 -21.64
N GLY A 69 9.59 2.31 -21.87
CA GLY A 69 8.71 1.23 -21.41
C GLY A 69 8.28 1.35 -19.94
N TRP A 70 8.58 2.48 -19.30
CA TRP A 70 8.11 2.84 -17.96
C TRP A 70 7.15 4.03 -18.05
N TYR A 71 6.12 3.98 -17.22
CA TYR A 71 5.08 4.98 -17.13
C TYR A 71 5.17 5.67 -15.77
N HIS A 72 5.37 6.99 -15.79
CA HIS A 72 5.27 7.80 -14.59
C HIS A 72 3.80 8.11 -14.32
N VAL A 73 3.31 7.72 -13.16
CA VAL A 73 1.88 7.85 -12.82
C VAL A 73 1.69 8.58 -11.50
N GLY A 74 0.63 9.38 -11.43
CA GLY A 74 0.15 9.99 -10.19
C GLY A 74 -1.13 9.32 -9.72
N PHE A 75 -1.17 8.93 -8.46
CA PHE A 75 -2.33 8.37 -7.79
C PHE A 75 -2.86 9.38 -6.77
N SER A 76 -4.16 9.64 -6.80
CA SER A 76 -4.78 10.48 -5.78
C SER A 76 -6.18 10.00 -5.42
N GLY A 77 -6.61 10.30 -4.20
CA GLY A 77 -7.95 9.93 -3.75
C GLY A 77 -8.17 10.27 -2.28
N PRO A 78 -9.40 10.06 -1.77
CA PRO A 78 -9.68 10.10 -0.35
C PRO A 78 -9.20 8.81 0.35
N LEU A 79 -8.43 8.94 1.41
CA LEU A 79 -8.07 7.85 2.33
C LEU A 79 -8.25 8.36 3.76
N PHE A 80 -9.12 7.69 4.54
CA PHE A 80 -9.42 8.06 5.93
C PHE A 80 -9.78 9.54 6.18
N GLY A 81 -10.39 10.20 5.20
CA GLY A 81 -10.80 11.61 5.31
C GLY A 81 -9.74 12.62 4.86
N GLU A 82 -8.56 12.14 4.46
CA GLU A 82 -7.48 12.95 3.90
C GLU A 82 -7.29 12.66 2.42
N ARG A 83 -6.70 13.60 1.68
CA ARG A 83 -6.32 13.40 0.29
C ARG A 83 -4.90 12.85 0.24
N TYR A 84 -4.73 11.65 -0.30
CA TYR A 84 -3.40 11.18 -0.67
C TYR A 84 -3.06 11.61 -2.10
N ASP A 85 -1.78 11.83 -2.35
CA ASP A 85 -1.20 12.13 -3.66
C ASP A 85 0.20 11.50 -3.70
N VAL A 86 0.38 10.48 -4.52
CA VAL A 86 1.63 9.71 -4.61
C VAL A 86 1.96 9.48 -6.08
N THR A 87 3.23 9.64 -6.45
CA THR A 87 3.72 9.28 -7.77
C THR A 87 4.58 8.02 -7.70
N MET A 88 4.58 7.24 -8.78
CA MET A 88 5.44 6.06 -8.92
C MET A 88 5.67 5.74 -10.40
N ASP A 89 6.64 4.86 -10.66
CA ASP A 89 6.90 4.34 -11.99
C ASP A 89 6.38 2.90 -12.11
N ILE A 90 5.72 2.60 -13.24
CA ILE A 90 5.18 1.28 -13.56
C ILE A 90 5.70 0.86 -14.94
N SER A 91 6.33 -0.30 -15.02
CA SER A 91 6.79 -0.86 -16.30
C SER A 91 5.62 -1.41 -17.13
N ASP A 92 5.85 -1.63 -18.43
CA ASP A 92 4.92 -2.34 -19.33
C ASP A 92 4.55 -3.77 -18.85
N ARG A 93 5.46 -4.43 -18.13
CA ARG A 93 5.23 -5.70 -17.43
C ARG A 93 4.46 -5.56 -16.10
N HIS A 94 4.02 -4.34 -15.77
CA HIS A 94 3.35 -3.99 -14.54
C HIS A 94 4.18 -4.31 -13.29
N ASN A 95 5.47 -4.01 -13.37
CA ASN A 95 6.38 -3.98 -12.22
C ASN A 95 6.49 -2.55 -11.73
N THR A 96 6.55 -2.38 -10.43
CA THR A 96 6.77 -1.08 -9.80
C THR A 96 7.95 -1.20 -8.85
N ASP A 97 8.53 -0.06 -8.48
CA ASP A 97 9.43 0.07 -7.34
C ASP A 97 8.67 0.37 -6.03
N HIS A 98 7.38 0.69 -6.11
CA HIS A 98 6.60 1.15 -4.98
C HIS A 98 6.00 -0.02 -4.16
N PRO A 99 6.32 -0.15 -2.85
CA PRO A 99 5.80 -1.21 -1.98
C PRO A 99 4.28 -1.34 -1.95
N GLY A 100 3.62 -0.19 -2.07
CA GLY A 100 2.18 -0.04 -1.91
C GLY A 100 1.37 -0.51 -3.13
N TYR A 101 2.03 -0.88 -4.23
CA TYR A 101 1.36 -1.13 -5.50
C TYR A 101 1.45 -2.60 -5.94
N ILE A 102 0.39 -3.08 -6.60
CA ILE A 102 0.25 -4.49 -6.97
C ILE A 102 1.08 -4.77 -8.22
N SER A 103 2.31 -5.23 -8.04
CA SER A 103 3.10 -5.76 -9.17
C SER A 103 2.48 -7.06 -9.71
N LEU A 104 2.29 -7.14 -11.03
CA LEU A 104 1.69 -8.29 -11.71
C LEU A 104 2.69 -9.12 -12.52
N ASN A 105 3.91 -8.61 -12.77
CA ASN A 105 5.00 -9.36 -13.40
C ASN A 105 4.61 -10.04 -14.72
N PHE A 106 3.88 -9.35 -15.60
CA PHE A 106 3.36 -9.96 -16.82
C PHE A 106 4.46 -10.64 -17.65
N PRO A 107 4.21 -11.84 -18.18
CA PRO A 107 5.18 -12.58 -18.98
C PRO A 107 5.35 -11.97 -20.37
N ASP A 108 6.48 -12.28 -21.02
CA ASP A 108 6.77 -11.77 -22.37
C ASP A 108 5.97 -12.45 -23.49
N TYR A 109 5.19 -13.47 -23.14
CA TYR A 109 4.40 -14.29 -24.06
C TYR A 109 2.89 -14.16 -23.77
N PRO A 110 2.03 -14.44 -24.76
CA PRO A 110 0.58 -14.53 -24.54
C PRO A 110 0.23 -15.60 -23.50
N VAL A 111 -0.76 -15.32 -22.66
CA VAL A 111 -1.25 -16.23 -21.61
C VAL A 111 -2.72 -16.56 -21.81
N GLY A 112 -3.09 -17.81 -21.59
CA GLY A 112 -4.46 -18.28 -21.60
C GLY A 112 -5.05 -18.54 -20.22
N ILE A 113 -6.37 -18.78 -20.20
CA ILE A 113 -7.08 -19.11 -18.95
C ILE A 113 -6.48 -20.40 -18.37
N GLY A 114 -6.02 -20.31 -17.13
CA GLY A 114 -5.33 -21.38 -16.40
C GLY A 114 -3.80 -21.29 -16.44
N ASP A 115 -3.21 -20.44 -17.29
CA ASP A 115 -1.76 -20.24 -17.30
C ASP A 115 -1.29 -19.56 -16.03
N GLU A 116 -0.10 -19.97 -15.60
CA GLU A 116 0.57 -19.50 -14.39
C GLU A 116 1.91 -18.88 -14.72
N TRP A 117 2.29 -17.86 -13.97
CA TRP A 117 3.63 -17.26 -14.04
C TRP A 117 4.10 -16.82 -12.67
N THR A 118 5.39 -16.52 -12.57
CA THR A 118 6.04 -16.10 -11.33
C THR A 118 6.77 -14.79 -11.52
N GLY A 119 6.94 -14.05 -10.43
CA GLY A 119 7.77 -12.87 -10.41
C GLY A 119 8.18 -12.49 -9.00
N GLU A 120 8.93 -11.41 -8.91
CA GLU A 120 9.28 -10.80 -7.63
C GLU A 120 8.46 -9.53 -7.45
N VAL A 121 7.98 -9.30 -6.24
CA VAL A 121 7.28 -8.05 -5.91
C VAL A 121 8.07 -7.29 -4.86
N PRO A 122 8.22 -5.97 -5.00
CA PRO A 122 8.79 -5.16 -3.93
C PRO A 122 8.00 -5.38 -2.66
N TRP A 123 8.72 -5.49 -1.56
CA TRP A 123 8.17 -5.71 -0.25
C TRP A 123 8.79 -4.72 0.72
N TYR A 124 7.95 -4.04 1.48
CA TYR A 124 8.41 -3.15 2.52
C TYR A 124 7.54 -3.32 3.75
N PHE A 125 8.20 -3.41 4.89
CA PHE A 125 7.59 -3.38 6.19
C PHE A 125 8.09 -2.14 6.91
N GLU A 126 7.15 -1.26 7.29
CA GLU A 126 7.42 -0.13 8.21
C GLU A 126 8.70 0.64 7.90
N HIS A 127 8.84 1.05 6.63
CA HIS A 127 10.07 1.65 6.10
C HIS A 127 10.56 2.88 6.88
N TYR A 128 9.69 3.52 7.65
CA TYR A 128 10.04 4.64 8.53
C TYR A 128 10.94 4.22 9.69
N PHE A 129 10.80 2.99 10.18
CA PHE A 129 11.49 2.44 11.36
C PHE A 129 12.65 1.50 11.02
N VAL A 130 12.67 0.96 9.80
CA VAL A 130 13.79 0.15 9.31
C VAL A 130 14.81 1.07 8.65
N LEU A 131 16.00 1.19 9.27
CA LEU A 131 17.08 2.03 8.75
C LEU A 131 17.79 1.44 7.53
N ASP A 132 17.76 0.11 7.37
CA ASP A 132 18.28 -0.54 6.17
C ASP A 132 17.35 -0.25 4.97
N GLU A 133 17.90 0.40 3.95
CA GLU A 133 17.18 0.74 2.72
C GLU A 133 17.31 -0.34 1.64
N THR A 134 17.93 -1.48 1.95
CA THR A 134 18.06 -2.59 1.01
C THR A 134 16.67 -2.98 0.51
N PRO A 135 16.39 -2.84 -0.80
CA PRO A 135 15.11 -3.24 -1.37
C PRO A 135 14.90 -4.72 -1.12
N MET A 136 13.75 -5.06 -0.57
CA MET A 136 13.36 -6.45 -0.34
C MET A 136 12.33 -6.84 -1.39
N THR A 137 12.44 -8.06 -1.89
CA THR A 137 11.46 -8.63 -2.82
C THR A 137 10.97 -9.96 -2.28
N VAL A 138 9.71 -10.28 -2.57
CA VAL A 138 9.13 -11.59 -2.27
C VAL A 138 8.69 -12.29 -3.55
N PRO A 139 8.89 -13.62 -3.65
CA PRO A 139 8.37 -14.37 -4.77
C PRO A 139 6.83 -14.36 -4.73
N ALA A 140 6.24 -14.10 -5.89
CA ALA A 140 4.81 -14.15 -6.10
C ALA A 140 4.49 -15.12 -7.25
N SER A 141 3.38 -15.84 -7.10
CA SER A 141 2.80 -16.68 -8.14
C SER A 141 1.50 -16.06 -8.62
N TYR A 142 1.24 -16.19 -9.92
CA TYR A 142 0.10 -15.59 -10.58
C TYR A 142 -0.61 -16.62 -11.44
N ARG A 143 -1.92 -16.47 -11.59
CA ARG A 143 -2.75 -17.28 -12.48
C ARG A 143 -3.77 -16.42 -13.22
N LEU A 144 -3.90 -16.60 -14.53
CA LEU A 144 -5.01 -16.04 -15.29
C LEU A 144 -6.26 -16.90 -15.06
N ALA A 145 -7.13 -16.45 -14.17
CA ALA A 145 -8.29 -17.23 -13.73
C ALA A 145 -9.46 -17.17 -14.70
N ASP A 146 -9.68 -16.03 -15.37
CA ASP A 146 -10.81 -15.83 -16.28
C ASP A 146 -10.56 -14.64 -17.23
N ILE A 147 -11.30 -14.60 -18.34
CA ILE A 147 -11.44 -13.42 -19.21
C ILE A 147 -12.92 -13.15 -19.40
N LYS A 148 -13.35 -11.95 -19.04
CA LYS A 148 -14.75 -11.55 -19.03
C LYS A 148 -15.02 -10.37 -19.94
N GLN A 149 -16.23 -10.33 -20.49
CA GLN A 149 -16.74 -9.17 -21.21
C GLN A 149 -17.39 -8.19 -20.22
N GLY A 150 -16.80 -7.01 -20.07
CA GLY A 150 -17.36 -5.88 -19.34
C GLY A 150 -18.12 -4.91 -20.26
N THR A 151 -18.67 -3.86 -19.66
CA THR A 151 -19.40 -2.79 -20.38
C THR A 151 -18.50 -1.90 -21.23
N GLU A 152 -17.21 -1.79 -20.88
CA GLU A 152 -16.24 -0.92 -21.54
C GLU A 152 -15.17 -1.67 -22.35
N GLY A 153 -15.22 -3.00 -22.38
CA GLY A 153 -14.19 -3.83 -22.98
C GLY A 153 -14.06 -5.16 -22.26
N ARG A 154 -13.02 -5.92 -22.59
CA ARG A 154 -12.68 -7.17 -21.92
C ARG A 154 -11.77 -6.91 -20.74
N TYR A 155 -11.93 -7.70 -19.70
CA TYR A 155 -11.03 -7.69 -18.55
C TYR A 155 -10.62 -9.10 -18.15
N ALA A 156 -9.37 -9.23 -17.72
CA ALA A 156 -8.80 -10.44 -17.15
C ALA A 156 -9.05 -10.45 -15.65
N VAL A 157 -9.33 -11.63 -15.12
CA VAL A 157 -9.29 -11.90 -13.68
C VAL A 157 -7.97 -12.63 -13.40
N ILE A 158 -7.13 -12.01 -12.59
CA ILE A 158 -5.81 -12.54 -12.23
C ILE A 158 -5.78 -12.81 -10.74
N GLU A 159 -5.30 -13.98 -10.36
CA GLU A 159 -5.09 -14.36 -8.97
C GLU A 159 -3.60 -14.30 -8.67
N LYS A 160 -3.23 -13.52 -7.66
CA LYS A 160 -1.86 -13.40 -7.13
C LYS A 160 -1.81 -14.05 -5.76
N THR A 161 -0.81 -14.89 -5.55
CA THR A 161 -0.48 -15.50 -4.26
C THR A 161 0.96 -15.21 -3.89
N VAL A 162 1.20 -14.87 -2.63
CA VAL A 162 2.53 -14.80 -2.03
C VAL A 162 2.54 -15.82 -0.89
N ASP A 163 3.23 -16.94 -1.07
CA ASP A 163 3.29 -18.03 -0.08
C ASP A 163 4.73 -18.16 0.44
N VAL A 164 5.09 -17.28 1.38
CA VAL A 164 6.41 -17.24 2.00
C VAL A 164 6.23 -17.26 3.52
N ASP A 165 6.72 -18.31 4.17
CA ASP A 165 6.59 -18.50 5.62
C ASP A 165 7.33 -17.41 6.42
N VAL A 166 8.54 -17.02 6.00
CA VAL A 166 9.33 -15.91 6.54
C VAL A 166 9.94 -15.12 5.39
N VAL A 167 9.59 -13.84 5.29
CA VAL A 167 10.06 -12.89 4.26
C VAL A 167 11.39 -12.26 4.68
N VAL A 168 11.51 -11.93 5.96
CA VAL A 168 12.78 -11.44 6.55
C VAL A 168 12.92 -12.00 7.94
N ASP A 169 14.12 -12.46 8.25
CA ASP A 169 14.52 -12.87 9.58
C ASP A 169 15.41 -11.78 10.22
N ASN A 170 15.23 -11.49 11.50
CA ASN A 170 16.06 -10.57 12.28
C ASN A 170 16.17 -9.13 11.71
N LEU A 171 15.09 -8.59 11.16
CA LEU A 171 15.03 -7.22 10.66
C LEU A 171 15.17 -6.22 11.83
N PRO A 172 16.19 -5.32 11.83
CA PRO A 172 16.41 -4.40 12.92
C PRO A 172 15.47 -3.20 12.86
N PHE A 173 14.58 -3.12 13.85
CA PHE A 173 13.61 -2.04 14.00
C PHE A 173 14.16 -0.95 14.92
N HIS A 174 14.25 0.28 14.42
CA HIS A 174 14.77 1.40 15.17
C HIS A 174 13.67 2.40 15.50
N VAL A 175 13.81 3.11 16.61
CA VAL A 175 12.89 4.17 17.02
C VAL A 175 13.69 5.39 17.49
N GLY A 176 13.23 6.57 17.10
CA GLY A 176 13.71 7.82 17.67
C GLY A 176 13.03 8.12 19.00
N GLN A 177 13.76 8.73 19.93
CA GLN A 177 13.21 9.05 21.25
C GLN A 177 13.82 10.30 21.86
N LEU A 178 13.18 10.87 22.88
CA LEU A 178 13.67 12.05 23.60
C LEU A 178 13.87 11.82 25.11
N GLY A 179 13.44 10.69 25.70
CA GLY A 179 13.52 10.57 27.16
C GLY A 179 12.39 11.24 27.95
N VAL A 180 11.21 11.47 27.36
CA VAL A 180 10.12 12.26 27.96
C VAL A 180 8.79 11.49 27.97
N ARG A 181 8.05 11.56 29.08
CA ARG A 181 6.65 11.14 29.19
C ARG A 181 5.75 12.36 29.35
N TRP A 182 4.64 12.41 28.63
CA TRP A 182 3.58 13.40 28.86
C TRP A 182 2.22 12.74 29.13
N ASP A 183 1.20 13.52 29.47
CA ASP A 183 -0.18 13.07 29.63
C ASP A 183 -1.07 13.43 28.42
N GLY A 184 -2.37 13.13 28.49
CA GLY A 184 -3.34 13.43 27.45
C GLY A 184 -3.53 14.93 27.15
N GLU A 185 -3.10 15.82 28.06
CA GLU A 185 -3.08 17.27 27.84
C GLU A 185 -1.74 17.75 27.25
N GLY A 186 -0.76 16.85 27.10
CA GLY A 186 0.59 17.16 26.63
C GLY A 186 1.52 17.62 27.75
N ARG A 187 1.10 17.50 29.02
CA ARG A 187 1.94 17.89 30.16
C ARG A 187 3.01 16.85 30.41
N ILE A 188 4.27 17.27 30.43
CA ILE A 188 5.40 16.43 30.79
C ILE A 188 5.24 15.96 32.24
N THR A 189 5.11 14.65 32.43
CA THR A 189 4.95 14.00 33.73
C THR A 189 6.25 13.38 34.21
N GLU A 190 7.15 13.03 33.30
CA GLU A 190 8.43 12.39 33.62
C GLU A 190 9.50 12.76 32.59
N LEU A 191 10.74 12.89 33.06
CA LEU A 191 11.94 13.03 32.25
C LEU A 191 12.95 12.00 32.73
N HIS A 192 13.46 11.19 31.81
CA HIS A 192 14.42 10.15 32.14
C HIS A 192 15.83 10.73 32.15
N GLU A 193 16.53 10.61 33.28
CA GLU A 193 17.90 11.07 33.43
C GLU A 193 18.81 10.34 32.42
N GLY A 194 19.71 11.11 31.78
CA GLY A 194 20.64 10.58 30.78
C GLY A 194 20.11 10.56 29.35
N TYR A 195 18.83 10.91 29.12
CA TYR A 195 18.23 11.00 27.79
C TYR A 195 18.18 12.45 27.24
N ASP A 196 17.82 12.58 25.96
CA ASP A 196 18.03 13.79 25.16
C ASP A 196 17.30 15.05 25.67
N ALA A 197 16.09 14.88 26.21
CA ALA A 197 15.29 15.95 26.78
C ALA A 197 15.71 16.34 28.20
N SER A 198 16.51 15.49 28.88
CA SER A 198 16.97 15.74 30.23
C SER A 198 17.79 17.02 30.30
N GLY A 199 17.43 17.93 31.19
CA GLY A 199 18.08 19.24 31.35
C GLY A 199 17.66 20.30 30.32
N LYS A 200 16.83 19.96 29.32
CA LYS A 200 16.26 20.91 28.35
C LYS A 200 14.79 21.18 28.63
N LEU A 201 14.03 20.13 28.89
CA LEU A 201 12.62 20.18 29.29
C LEU A 201 12.48 20.09 30.82
N MET A 202 11.29 20.40 31.32
CA MET A 202 10.94 20.30 32.73
C MET A 202 9.62 19.55 32.92
N VAL A 203 9.52 18.78 34.01
CA VAL A 203 8.24 18.22 34.45
C VAL A 203 7.27 19.37 34.72
N GLY A 204 6.07 19.27 34.17
CA GLY A 204 5.02 20.29 34.22
C GLY A 204 4.90 21.16 32.97
N ASP A 205 5.93 21.21 32.10
CA ASP A 205 5.84 21.82 30.77
C ASP A 205 4.67 21.19 29.99
N VAL A 206 3.95 21.99 29.19
CA VAL A 206 2.87 21.48 28.33
C VAL A 206 3.29 21.60 26.88
N VAL A 207 3.44 20.48 26.18
CA VAL A 207 3.77 20.44 24.75
C VAL A 207 2.56 20.87 23.93
N VAL A 208 2.70 22.00 23.22
CA VAL A 208 1.65 22.59 22.38
C VAL A 208 2.06 22.65 20.91
N GLY A 209 3.32 22.37 20.57
CA GLY A 209 3.75 22.27 19.18
C GLY A 209 4.99 21.39 18.99
N ILE A 210 5.11 20.82 17.78
CA ILE A 210 6.25 20.00 17.35
C ILE A 210 6.65 20.46 15.95
N ASN A 211 7.92 20.82 15.76
CA ASN A 211 8.48 21.32 14.50
C ASN A 211 7.64 22.46 13.86
N GLY A 212 7.17 23.38 14.71
CA GLY A 212 6.35 24.52 14.29
C GLY A 212 4.90 24.20 13.95
N GLN A 213 4.47 22.95 14.10
CA GLN A 213 3.09 22.50 13.87
C GLN A 213 2.32 22.45 15.19
N ASP A 214 1.01 22.73 15.15
CA ASP A 214 0.13 22.71 16.32
C ASP A 214 -0.05 21.27 16.83
N ALA A 215 0.31 21.08 18.09
CA ALA A 215 0.20 19.82 18.83
C ALA A 215 -0.66 20.00 20.11
N SER A 216 -1.57 20.98 20.11
CA SER A 216 -2.42 21.29 21.26
C SER A 216 -3.44 20.19 21.59
N THR A 217 -3.83 19.38 20.61
CA THR A 217 -4.74 18.24 20.80
C THR A 217 -4.00 16.92 20.87
N ALA A 218 -4.52 15.94 21.62
CA ALA A 218 -3.90 14.62 21.72
C ALA A 218 -3.73 13.92 20.36
N PRO A 219 -4.73 13.92 19.44
CA PRO A 219 -4.54 13.31 18.11
C PRO A 219 -3.42 13.96 17.30
N ALA A 220 -3.38 15.31 17.23
CA ALA A 220 -2.34 16.02 16.48
C ALA A 220 -0.96 15.78 17.09
N ARG A 221 -0.85 15.85 18.42
CA ARG A 221 0.41 15.60 19.12
C ARG A 221 0.92 14.18 18.92
N ASN A 222 0.04 13.18 18.94
CA ASN A 222 0.42 11.79 18.71
C ASN A 222 0.92 11.58 17.28
N ALA A 223 0.21 12.11 16.28
CA ALA A 223 0.62 12.03 14.88
C ALA A 223 1.98 12.70 14.65
N LEU A 224 2.18 13.91 15.19
CA LEU A 224 3.44 14.64 15.07
C LEU A 224 4.58 14.00 15.87
N ALA A 225 4.30 13.40 17.02
CA ALA A 225 5.31 12.67 17.78
C ALA A 225 5.74 11.39 17.05
N GLU A 226 4.79 10.65 16.46
CA GLU A 226 5.10 9.50 15.61
C GLU A 226 5.99 9.93 14.43
N GLU A 227 5.57 10.96 13.70
CA GLU A 227 6.27 11.45 12.52
C GLU A 227 7.67 12.03 12.82
N HIS A 228 7.77 12.95 13.79
CA HIS A 228 8.97 13.76 13.99
C HIS A 228 9.90 13.22 15.07
N ILE A 229 9.36 12.49 16.06
CA ILE A 229 10.16 11.90 17.14
C ILE A 229 10.43 10.43 16.81
N GLN A 230 9.40 9.62 16.62
CA GLN A 230 9.56 8.16 16.59
C GLN A 230 10.17 7.65 15.30
N HIS A 231 9.86 8.24 14.13
CA HIS A 231 10.47 7.82 12.87
C HIS A 231 11.98 8.11 12.85
N PRO A 232 12.85 7.09 12.88
CA PRO A 232 14.29 7.29 12.92
C PRO A 232 14.86 7.93 11.63
N LYS A 233 14.16 7.83 10.49
CA LYS A 233 14.55 8.49 9.23
C LYS A 233 14.23 9.99 9.18
N GLY A 234 13.42 10.50 10.10
CA GLY A 234 13.10 11.92 10.20
C GLY A 234 14.27 12.75 10.75
N ASP A 235 14.09 14.07 10.77
CA ASP A 235 15.10 15.00 11.29
C ASP A 235 15.53 14.63 12.71
N ARG A 236 16.85 14.72 12.97
CA ARG A 236 17.39 14.43 14.31
C ARG A 236 17.06 15.52 15.31
N ILE A 237 16.87 16.76 14.87
CA ILE A 237 16.53 17.87 15.76
C ILE A 237 15.01 18.00 15.77
N VAL A 238 14.41 17.82 16.95
CA VAL A 238 12.99 18.05 17.19
C VAL A 238 12.83 19.34 17.96
N SER A 239 12.06 20.27 17.40
CA SER A 239 11.75 21.54 18.02
C SER A 239 10.40 21.45 18.73
N LEU A 240 10.40 21.47 20.07
CA LEU A 240 9.19 21.42 20.87
C LEU A 240 8.79 22.83 21.29
N THR A 241 7.56 23.22 20.98
CA THR A 241 6.94 24.41 21.59
C THR A 241 6.22 23.97 22.86
N VAL A 242 6.68 24.48 24.00
CA VAL A 242 6.14 24.15 25.32
C VAL A 242 5.64 25.39 26.05
N VAL A 243 4.56 25.24 26.82
CA VAL A 243 4.10 26.26 27.78
C VAL A 243 4.71 25.97 29.14
N ARG A 244 5.57 26.89 29.61
CA ARG A 244 6.19 26.87 30.94
C ARG A 244 5.83 28.16 31.67
N ASP A 245 5.25 28.06 32.86
CA ASP A 245 4.81 29.21 33.66
C ASP A 245 3.94 30.22 32.88
N GLY A 246 3.09 29.70 31.98
CA GLY A 246 2.19 30.50 31.15
C GLY A 246 2.85 31.21 29.96
N ARG A 247 4.10 30.86 29.61
CA ARG A 247 4.81 31.39 28.44
C ARG A 247 5.20 30.27 27.49
N GLU A 248 5.06 30.52 26.20
CA GLU A 248 5.56 29.62 25.16
C GLU A 248 7.08 29.78 25.02
N LEU A 249 7.75 28.64 24.95
CA LEU A 249 9.18 28.49 24.74
C LEU A 249 9.39 27.44 23.64
N THR A 250 10.37 27.67 22.78
CA THR A 250 10.81 26.66 21.82
C THR A 250 12.09 26.01 22.35
N VAL A 251 12.09 24.68 22.40
CA VAL A 251 13.20 23.87 22.91
C VAL A 251 13.59 22.86 21.85
N ASP A 252 14.83 22.96 21.36
CA ASP A 252 15.37 22.02 20.40
C ASP A 252 16.06 20.85 21.11
N VAL A 253 15.65 19.64 20.76
CA VAL A 253 16.17 18.40 21.30
C VAL A 253 16.69 17.55 20.15
N GLU A 254 17.98 17.20 20.19
CA GLU A 254 18.53 16.22 19.25
C GLU A 254 18.16 14.82 19.73
N LYS A 255 17.30 14.12 18.98
CA LYS A 255 16.82 12.79 19.32
C LYS A 255 17.90 11.73 19.07
N SER A 256 17.99 10.79 20.00
CA SER A 256 18.68 9.53 19.84
C SER A 256 17.84 8.57 18.97
N ILE A 257 18.52 7.60 18.37
CA ILE A 257 17.89 6.53 17.60
C ILE A 257 18.41 5.22 18.16
N ASP A 258 17.51 4.42 18.70
CA ASP A 258 17.84 3.16 19.36
C ASP A 258 17.26 1.98 18.58
N LEU A 259 17.93 0.83 18.69
CA LEU A 259 17.36 -0.44 18.27
C LEU A 259 16.23 -0.80 19.25
N LEU A 260 15.00 -0.82 18.74
CA LEU A 260 13.82 -1.22 19.50
C LEU A 260 13.71 -2.75 19.59
N ALA A 261 13.86 -3.43 18.45
CA ALA A 261 13.67 -4.87 18.36
C ALA A 261 14.35 -5.46 17.12
N LEU A 262 14.62 -6.77 17.17
CA LEU A 262 14.82 -7.60 15.98
C LEU A 262 13.50 -8.29 15.66
N VAL A 263 13.07 -8.19 14.41
CA VAL A 263 11.74 -8.66 14.00
C VAL A 263 11.85 -9.63 12.84
N SER A 264 11.18 -10.76 12.95
CA SER A 264 11.04 -11.74 11.88
C SER A 264 9.67 -11.55 11.24
N VAL A 265 9.65 -11.16 9.98
CA VAL A 265 8.42 -10.83 9.27
C VAL A 265 8.09 -11.96 8.31
N GLY A 266 6.98 -12.65 8.56
CA GLY A 266 6.39 -13.64 7.67
C GLY A 266 5.27 -13.07 6.83
N ASN A 267 4.95 -13.73 5.72
CA ASN A 267 3.77 -13.36 4.96
C ASN A 267 2.54 -14.09 5.50
N MET A 268 1.43 -13.37 5.69
CA MET A 268 0.14 -14.03 5.85
C MET A 268 -0.29 -14.50 4.46
N ARG A 269 -0.72 -15.76 4.37
CA ARG A 269 -1.22 -16.34 3.12
C ARG A 269 -2.44 -15.54 2.67
N GLY A 270 -2.22 -14.65 1.71
CA GLY A 270 -3.24 -13.82 1.10
C GLY A 270 -3.44 -14.21 -0.36
N LEU A 271 -4.71 -14.27 -0.77
CA LEU A 271 -5.08 -14.29 -2.17
C LEU A 271 -5.50 -12.88 -2.56
N THR A 272 -4.81 -12.32 -3.56
CA THR A 272 -5.18 -11.06 -4.18
C THR A 272 -5.81 -11.35 -5.53
N ARG A 273 -7.07 -10.97 -5.71
CA ARG A 273 -7.79 -11.08 -6.97
C ARG A 273 -7.79 -9.73 -7.67
N VAL A 274 -7.36 -9.69 -8.92
CA VAL A 274 -7.19 -8.48 -9.70
C VAL A 274 -8.08 -8.53 -10.92
N GLU A 275 -8.77 -7.42 -11.20
CA GLU A 275 -9.42 -7.19 -12.48
C GLU A 275 -8.57 -6.24 -13.31
N TRP A 276 -8.15 -6.72 -14.48
CA TRP A 276 -7.25 -6.03 -15.38
C TRP A 276 -7.95 -5.71 -16.70
N ASP A 277 -7.96 -4.44 -17.12
CA ASP A 277 -8.49 -4.08 -18.43
C ASP A 277 -7.52 -4.50 -19.53
N ILE A 278 -7.87 -5.54 -20.29
CA ILE A 278 -7.00 -6.11 -21.33
C ILE A 278 -6.87 -5.14 -22.50
N ASP A 279 -7.97 -4.47 -22.85
CA ASP A 279 -8.03 -3.68 -24.07
C ASP A 279 -7.39 -2.28 -23.88
N ARG A 280 -7.38 -1.77 -22.65
CA ARG A 280 -6.80 -0.47 -22.30
C ARG A 280 -5.50 -0.57 -21.49
N GLY A 281 -5.16 -1.75 -21.00
CA GLY A 281 -3.89 -2.05 -20.34
C GLY A 281 -3.71 -1.32 -19.01
N PHE A 282 -4.70 -1.36 -18.11
CA PHE A 282 -4.58 -0.81 -16.76
C PHE A 282 -5.40 -1.57 -15.71
N LEU A 283 -5.05 -1.37 -14.43
CA LEU A 283 -5.71 -1.99 -13.28
C LEU A 283 -7.10 -1.39 -13.02
N LEU A 284 -8.16 -2.21 -13.02
CA LEU A 284 -9.52 -1.77 -12.68
C LEU A 284 -9.78 -1.88 -11.18
N SER A 285 -9.50 -3.06 -10.64
CA SER A 285 -9.76 -3.36 -9.25
C SER A 285 -8.79 -4.39 -8.69
N ALA A 286 -8.61 -4.34 -7.38
CA ALA A 286 -7.97 -5.40 -6.63
C ALA A 286 -8.75 -5.68 -5.35
N GLU A 287 -8.99 -6.96 -5.10
CA GLU A 287 -9.58 -7.48 -3.88
C GLU A 287 -8.50 -8.25 -3.13
N VAL A 288 -8.21 -7.85 -1.89
CA VAL A 288 -7.20 -8.48 -1.05
C VAL A 288 -7.90 -9.22 0.07
N SER A 289 -7.80 -10.56 0.06
CA SER A 289 -8.27 -11.40 1.16
C SER A 289 -7.11 -11.69 2.10
N VAL A 290 -7.28 -11.36 3.38
CA VAL A 290 -6.26 -11.58 4.43
C VAL A 290 -6.80 -12.55 5.47
N SER A 291 -5.97 -13.48 5.95
CA SER A 291 -6.26 -14.27 7.15
C SER A 291 -5.47 -13.68 8.32
N GLU A 292 -6.16 -13.25 9.37
CA GLU A 292 -5.54 -12.65 10.57
C GLU A 292 -4.77 -13.70 11.40
N ASP A 293 -3.52 -13.39 11.79
CA ASP A 293 -2.93 -13.83 13.07
C ASP A 293 -1.51 -13.23 13.27
N ILE A 294 -1.37 -12.17 14.09
CA ILE A 294 -0.05 -11.63 14.49
C ILE A 294 0.13 -11.73 16.01
N ARG A 295 1.31 -12.19 16.44
CA ARG A 295 1.70 -12.33 17.85
C ARG A 295 3.13 -11.84 18.04
N PHE A 296 3.37 -11.08 19.10
CA PHE A 296 4.65 -10.41 19.38
C PHE A 296 5.30 -11.00 20.65
N SER A 297 6.61 -10.86 20.86
CA SER A 297 7.33 -11.15 22.13
C SER A 297 8.71 -10.45 22.27
N SER A 298 8.85 -9.40 23.10
CA SER A 298 10.13 -8.66 23.20
C SER A 298 11.23 -9.41 24.00
N PRO A 299 12.48 -9.50 23.48
CA PRO A 299 13.61 -10.12 24.19
C PRO A 299 14.20 -9.24 25.30
N THR A 300 13.88 -7.94 25.37
CA THR A 300 14.51 -7.03 26.33
C THR A 300 13.94 -7.08 27.74
N GLY A 301 12.81 -7.76 27.98
CA GLY A 301 12.32 -8.17 29.32
C GLY A 301 12.26 -7.10 30.43
N GLY A 302 12.47 -5.83 30.10
CA GLY A 302 12.69 -4.73 31.02
C GLY A 302 11.78 -3.57 30.70
N VAL A 303 11.50 -2.76 31.71
CA VAL A 303 10.74 -1.51 31.59
C VAL A 303 11.56 -0.56 30.72
N PHE A 304 11.29 -0.57 29.41
CA PHE A 304 11.83 0.41 28.48
C PHE A 304 11.19 1.75 28.84
N PRO A 305 11.96 2.82 29.10
CA PRO A 305 11.38 4.05 29.60
C PRO A 305 10.51 4.67 28.50
N ILE A 306 9.35 5.20 28.93
CA ILE A 306 8.32 5.89 28.13
C ILE A 306 7.29 4.97 27.46
N VAL A 307 6.56 4.23 28.29
CA VAL A 307 5.14 3.95 28.01
C VAL A 307 4.34 5.10 28.63
N ASP A 308 3.86 6.02 27.80
CA ASP A 308 2.82 6.96 28.23
C ASP A 308 1.47 6.22 28.27
N SER A 309 0.74 6.38 29.37
CA SER A 309 -0.62 5.92 29.64
C SER A 309 -1.71 6.37 28.63
N TYR A 310 -1.43 7.34 27.76
CA TYR A 310 -2.32 7.89 26.73
C TYR A 310 -1.61 8.34 25.42
N GLY A 311 -0.30 8.11 25.29
CA GLY A 311 0.52 8.45 24.11
C GLY A 311 1.54 7.38 23.73
N GLY A 312 1.51 6.20 24.37
CA GLY A 312 2.36 5.06 24.02
C GLY A 312 1.74 4.20 22.93
N TYR A 313 2.23 4.34 21.70
CA TYR A 313 2.07 3.37 20.62
C TYR A 313 0.62 3.02 20.21
N SER A 314 -0.05 3.84 19.40
CA SER A 314 -1.24 3.35 18.66
C SER A 314 -0.90 2.15 17.78
N LYS A 315 0.35 2.09 17.32
CA LYS A 315 0.86 1.09 16.39
C LYS A 315 1.49 -0.16 17.05
N PHE A 316 2.00 -0.07 18.28
CA PHE A 316 2.70 -1.17 18.97
C PHE A 316 2.33 -1.27 20.46
N GLY A 317 1.08 -0.96 20.81
CA GLY A 317 0.61 -0.77 22.19
C GLY A 317 1.17 -1.76 23.23
N TYR A 318 1.66 -1.22 24.34
CA TYR A 318 2.11 -1.93 25.57
C TYR A 318 3.12 -3.07 25.35
N LEU A 319 4.41 -2.72 25.27
CA LEU A 319 5.52 -3.67 25.51
C LEU A 319 5.69 -4.01 27.00
N GLU A 320 4.60 -4.23 27.74
CA GLU A 320 4.66 -4.72 29.12
C GLU A 320 4.06 -6.13 29.18
N GLY A 321 4.95 -7.14 29.21
CA GLY A 321 4.59 -8.54 29.11
C GLY A 321 4.46 -9.00 27.66
N LEU A 322 5.41 -9.83 27.24
CA LEU A 322 5.53 -10.81 26.13
C LEU A 322 4.52 -10.89 24.96
N THR A 323 3.52 -10.04 24.78
CA THR A 323 2.57 -10.08 23.66
C THR A 323 1.89 -8.73 23.45
N VAL A 324 2.31 -8.04 22.39
CA VAL A 324 1.58 -6.94 21.76
C VAL A 324 0.63 -7.51 20.71
N TYR A 325 -0.41 -6.77 20.34
CA TYR A 325 -1.21 -6.99 19.15
C TYR A 325 -1.20 -5.70 18.34
N GLN A 326 -0.71 -5.76 17.11
CA GLN A 326 -0.86 -4.68 16.14
C GLN A 326 -1.73 -5.21 15.00
N ASP A 327 -2.75 -4.42 14.68
CA ASP A 327 -3.52 -4.56 13.46
C ASP A 327 -3.03 -3.43 12.53
N SER A 328 -2.14 -3.77 11.59
CA SER A 328 -1.54 -2.79 10.66
C SER A 328 -1.75 -3.22 9.23
N TYR A 329 -2.69 -2.53 8.59
CA TYR A 329 -2.90 -2.54 7.15
C TYR A 329 -1.92 -1.56 6.51
N GLY A 330 -0.68 -1.99 6.30
CA GLY A 330 0.21 -1.34 5.35
C GLY A 330 -0.34 -1.56 3.94
N GLY A 331 -0.83 -0.49 3.29
CA GLY A 331 -1.53 -0.52 2.01
C GLY A 331 -0.65 -0.92 0.81
N GLY A 332 -0.16 -2.16 0.79
CA GLY A 332 0.62 -2.75 -0.32
C GLY A 332 0.11 -4.10 -0.82
N GLY A 333 -1.09 -4.52 -0.40
CA GLY A 333 -1.70 -5.76 -0.88
C GLY A 333 -0.95 -7.04 -0.48
N VAL A 334 -0.11 -6.96 0.57
CA VAL A 334 0.60 -8.08 1.20
C VAL A 334 0.37 -7.96 2.70
N ALA A 335 -0.31 -8.93 3.27
CA ALA A 335 -0.62 -8.97 4.69
C ALA A 335 0.48 -9.77 5.38
N TRP A 336 1.07 -9.28 6.45
CA TRP A 336 2.28 -9.87 7.04
C TRP A 336 2.09 -10.14 8.53
N LYS A 337 2.94 -11.02 9.08
CA LYS A 337 3.00 -11.39 10.49
C LYS A 337 4.38 -11.09 11.02
N LEU A 338 4.46 -10.31 12.08
CA LEU A 338 5.69 -10.08 12.81
C LEU A 338 5.81 -11.12 13.94
N ASN A 339 6.98 -11.75 14.07
CA ASN A 339 7.40 -12.56 15.20
C ASN A 339 8.66 -11.90 15.76
N LEU A 340 8.79 -11.80 17.07
CA LEU A 340 10.01 -11.32 17.70
C LEU A 340 10.84 -12.54 18.11
N GLU A 341 12.13 -12.52 17.84
CA GLU A 341 13.04 -13.61 18.23
C GLU A 341 13.55 -13.41 19.66
N GLU A 342 13.72 -14.53 20.39
CA GLU A 342 14.19 -14.57 21.78
C GLU A 342 15.67 -14.18 21.95
#